data_AF-A0A834FAJ9-F1
#
_entry.id   AF-A0A834FAJ9-F1
#
_cell.length_a   1.000
_cell.length_b   1.000
_cell.length_c   1.000
_cell.angle_alpha   90.00
_cell.angle_beta   90.00
_cell.angle_gamma   90.00
#
_symmetry.space_group_name_H-M   'P 1'
#
loop_
_entity.id
_entity.type
_entity.pdbx_description
1 polymer ?
#
loop_
_entity_poly.entity_id
_entity_poly.type
_entity_poly.pdbx_seq_one_letter_code
_entity_poly.pdbx_strand_id
1 'polypeptide(L)'
;MLPLIPGSASPCSNADILGHFNPLAWNVSNSPLPGVGSVDQYEVGDISGKFGMLTGRTSFDAVYEDPSMPLTGPYSIVGRSLVIHHTNSTRLRCADIIANTSTGGQLITSKAVFNGSVAGTVQLRQQMFADGSYSDVTLDVNLQASTRANLLQASLFVGSNRMNGTLCDSVGGTFNPFNMPPKSSSCSLENSLSCVVGEISARQGNVSLTQRQVFSDSVIQLSGDNTVVHRSLVLKDGDTIVACADILPDSPSSEQTFPNVTNFSRFDFRRRVADVLQLETARVTILPGSPFTVQGSDCLRVNYMVSGEVSAEQLSSVKTSAAMGVFKESDVCTKSTGGAGLLLPGRLLLALMFSVAFLLPSTA
;
A
#
# COMPACT_ATOMS: atom_id res chain seq x y z
N MET A 1 11.95 -5.38 -13.24
CA MET A 1 12.45 -4.28 -12.39
C MET A 1 11.52 -4.02 -11.21
N LEU A 2 12.02 -4.09 -9.97
CA LEU A 2 11.30 -3.91 -8.69
C LEU A 2 11.91 -2.74 -7.88
N PRO A 3 11.21 -2.21 -6.87
CA PRO A 3 11.77 -1.21 -5.98
C PRO A 3 12.83 -1.82 -5.06
N LEU A 4 13.76 -0.98 -4.62
CA LEU A 4 14.84 -1.34 -3.72
C LEU A 4 14.28 -1.92 -2.41
N ILE A 5 15.01 -2.88 -1.85
CA ILE A 5 14.72 -3.42 -0.51
C ILE A 5 15.48 -2.55 0.52
N PRO A 6 14.78 -1.86 1.43
CA PRO A 6 15.44 -1.08 2.48
C PRO A 6 16.40 -1.95 3.30
N GLY A 7 17.66 -1.50 3.43
CA GLY A 7 18.68 -2.21 4.20
C GLY A 7 19.29 -3.44 3.52
N SER A 8 18.99 -3.71 2.24
CA SER A 8 19.69 -4.77 1.50
C SER A 8 21.19 -4.48 1.39
N ALA A 9 22.01 -5.52 1.57
CA ALA A 9 23.46 -5.47 1.35
C ALA A 9 23.83 -5.32 -0.13
N SER A 10 22.93 -5.67 -1.05
CA SER A 10 23.14 -5.58 -2.51
C SER A 10 21.90 -5.03 -3.20
N PRO A 11 21.55 -3.76 -2.95
CA PRO A 11 20.25 -3.18 -3.33
C PRO A 11 20.00 -3.16 -4.83
N CYS A 12 21.05 -3.17 -5.63
CA CYS A 12 20.94 -3.19 -7.08
C CYS A 12 20.99 -4.61 -7.67
N SER A 13 21.04 -5.68 -6.88
CA SER A 13 21.24 -7.04 -7.43
C SER A 13 20.08 -7.51 -8.32
N ASN A 14 20.35 -8.46 -9.23
CA ASN A 14 19.29 -9.11 -10.03
C ASN A 14 18.26 -9.82 -9.15
N ALA A 15 18.68 -10.37 -8.01
CA ALA A 15 17.78 -11.03 -7.07
C ALA A 15 16.80 -10.04 -6.42
N ASP A 16 17.26 -8.84 -6.10
CA ASP A 16 16.45 -7.86 -5.36
C ASP A 16 15.53 -7.04 -6.27
N ILE A 17 16.05 -6.60 -7.42
CA ILE A 17 15.34 -5.65 -8.30
C ILE A 17 15.02 -6.19 -9.70
N LEU A 18 15.37 -7.44 -10.03
CA LEU A 18 15.14 -8.07 -11.35
C LEU A 18 15.80 -7.32 -12.52
N GLY A 19 15.61 -7.79 -13.76
CA GLY A 19 16.10 -7.16 -14.99
C GLY A 19 15.28 -5.94 -15.44
N HIS A 20 15.50 -5.51 -16.69
CA HIS A 20 14.74 -4.43 -17.34
C HIS A 20 13.24 -4.67 -17.24
N PHE A 21 12.48 -3.57 -17.25
CA PHE A 21 11.03 -3.67 -17.27
C PHE A 21 10.56 -3.94 -18.70
N ASN A 22 9.96 -5.11 -18.90
CA ASN A 22 9.54 -5.59 -20.21
C ASN A 22 8.11 -6.19 -20.13
N PRO A 23 7.09 -5.35 -19.89
CA PRO A 23 5.72 -5.82 -19.69
C PRO A 23 5.07 -6.38 -20.97
N LEU A 24 5.60 -6.01 -22.14
CA LEU A 24 5.11 -6.46 -23.45
C LEU A 24 5.84 -7.71 -23.97
N ALA A 25 6.73 -8.30 -23.16
CA ALA A 25 7.55 -9.45 -23.53
C ALA A 25 8.30 -9.24 -24.88
N TRP A 26 8.81 -8.04 -25.10
CA TRP A 26 9.63 -7.69 -26.26
C TRP A 26 10.83 -8.62 -26.38
N ASN A 27 11.08 -9.14 -27.57
CA ASN A 27 12.27 -9.94 -27.84
C ASN A 27 13.48 -9.01 -28.01
N VAL A 28 14.31 -8.95 -26.98
CA VAL A 28 15.51 -8.09 -26.90
C VAL A 28 16.49 -8.31 -28.07
N SER A 29 16.48 -9.50 -28.69
CA SER A 29 17.33 -9.79 -29.85
C SER A 29 16.96 -8.99 -31.09
N ASN A 30 15.74 -8.43 -31.14
CA ASN A 30 15.27 -7.59 -32.23
C ASN A 30 15.60 -6.11 -32.03
N SER A 31 16.11 -5.73 -30.85
CA SER A 31 16.44 -4.33 -30.54
C SER A 31 17.64 -3.86 -31.39
N PRO A 32 17.56 -2.68 -32.03
CA PRO A 32 18.70 -2.10 -32.75
C PRO A 32 19.85 -1.73 -31.80
N LEU A 33 20.99 -1.32 -32.37
CA LEU A 33 22.11 -0.80 -31.57
C LEU A 33 21.67 0.40 -30.71
N PRO A 34 22.26 0.60 -29.52
CA PRO A 34 21.91 1.71 -28.63
C PRO A 34 21.89 3.08 -29.31
N GLY A 35 20.79 3.81 -29.19
CA GLY A 35 20.59 5.15 -29.75
C GLY A 35 20.32 5.21 -31.25
N VAL A 36 20.10 4.06 -31.91
CA VAL A 36 19.84 3.98 -33.37
C VAL A 36 18.36 3.77 -33.68
N GLY A 37 17.66 2.96 -32.89
CA GLY A 37 16.24 2.65 -33.10
C GLY A 37 15.28 3.71 -32.57
N SER A 38 14.02 3.59 -32.95
CA SER A 38 12.91 4.30 -32.28
C SER A 38 12.62 3.66 -30.91
N VAL A 39 12.03 4.44 -30.00
CA VAL A 39 11.82 4.04 -28.59
C VAL A 39 10.97 2.78 -28.42
N ASP A 40 10.08 2.49 -29.36
CA ASP A 40 9.19 1.33 -29.41
C ASP A 40 9.91 0.03 -29.83
N GLN A 41 11.15 0.11 -30.30
CA GLN A 41 11.97 -1.05 -30.69
C GLN A 41 12.81 -1.62 -29.55
N TYR A 42 12.58 -1.18 -28.31
CA TYR A 42 13.30 -1.59 -27.12
C TYR A 42 12.35 -2.02 -26.01
N GLU A 43 12.87 -2.72 -25.01
CA GLU A 43 12.12 -2.96 -23.77
C GLU A 43 11.73 -1.60 -23.14
N VAL A 44 10.55 -1.53 -22.51
CA VAL A 44 10.06 -0.29 -21.86
C VAL A 44 11.12 0.32 -20.94
N GLY A 45 11.83 -0.50 -20.17
CA GLY A 45 12.87 -0.06 -19.24
C GLY A 45 14.29 0.09 -19.80
N ASP A 46 14.55 -0.17 -21.09
CA ASP A 46 15.91 -0.10 -21.66
C ASP A 46 16.27 1.31 -22.14
N ILE A 47 16.57 2.18 -21.18
CA ILE A 47 16.91 3.59 -21.43
C ILE A 47 18.21 3.73 -22.24
N SER A 48 19.20 2.87 -21.99
CA SER A 48 20.49 2.93 -22.70
C SER A 48 20.35 2.48 -24.14
N GLY A 49 19.52 1.46 -24.41
CA GLY A 49 19.14 1.06 -25.76
C GLY A 49 18.47 2.21 -26.52
N LYS A 50 17.53 2.91 -25.89
CA LYS A 50 16.76 4.01 -26.53
C LYS A 50 17.59 5.27 -26.80
N PHE A 51 18.38 5.71 -25.82
CA PHE A 51 19.02 7.05 -25.86
C PHE A 51 20.55 7.02 -25.94
N GLY A 52 21.13 5.83 -26.03
CA GLY A 52 22.57 5.61 -26.13
C GLY A 52 23.26 5.45 -24.77
N MET A 53 24.55 5.12 -24.84
CA MET A 53 25.33 4.74 -23.66
C MET A 53 26.01 5.93 -23.00
N LEU A 54 26.29 5.81 -21.69
CA LEU A 54 27.04 6.80 -20.91
C LEU A 54 28.57 6.59 -20.96
N THR A 55 29.06 5.79 -21.91
CA THR A 55 30.48 5.41 -21.99
C THR A 55 31.43 6.58 -22.20
N GLY A 56 32.51 6.61 -21.43
CA GLY A 56 33.54 7.65 -21.54
C GLY A 56 33.11 9.03 -21.04
N ARG A 57 31.94 9.14 -20.40
CA ARG A 57 31.41 10.41 -19.88
C ARG A 57 31.66 10.51 -18.38
N THR A 58 32.25 11.63 -17.94
CA THR A 58 32.40 11.99 -16.52
C THR A 58 31.25 12.85 -16.00
N SER A 59 30.59 13.56 -16.91
CA SER A 59 29.35 14.31 -16.68
C SER A 59 28.45 14.15 -17.90
N PHE A 60 27.14 14.11 -17.68
CA PHE A 60 26.14 14.01 -18.73
C PHE A 60 24.86 14.66 -18.25
N ASP A 61 24.30 15.52 -19.11
CA ASP A 61 23.00 16.14 -18.91
C ASP A 61 22.29 16.13 -20.27
N ALA A 62 21.06 15.63 -20.28
CA ALA A 62 20.21 15.57 -21.46
C ALA A 62 18.75 15.40 -21.03
N VAL A 63 17.86 15.90 -21.86
CA VAL A 63 16.42 15.73 -21.73
C VAL A 63 15.93 14.87 -22.88
N TYR A 64 15.18 13.83 -22.56
CA TYR A 64 14.59 12.92 -23.53
C TYR A 64 13.10 12.78 -23.26
N GLU A 65 12.33 12.65 -24.32
CA GLU A 65 10.90 12.34 -24.25
C GLU A 65 10.68 10.89 -24.69
N ASP A 66 10.03 10.10 -23.84
CA ASP A 66 9.73 8.70 -24.10
C ASP A 66 8.24 8.41 -23.87
N PRO A 67 7.41 8.34 -24.92
CA PRO A 67 6.00 7.99 -24.79
C PRO A 67 5.77 6.53 -24.35
N SER A 68 6.80 5.67 -24.43
CA SER A 68 6.71 4.24 -24.05
C SER A 68 7.03 3.98 -22.57
N MET A 69 7.33 5.01 -21.77
CA MET A 69 7.64 4.93 -20.35
C MET A 69 6.59 5.66 -19.50
N PRO A 70 5.36 5.13 -19.40
CA PRO A 70 4.28 5.84 -18.73
C PRO A 70 4.51 5.92 -17.21
N LEU A 71 4.07 7.02 -16.60
CA LEU A 71 4.10 7.23 -15.14
C LEU A 71 2.81 6.78 -14.44
N THR A 72 1.78 6.47 -15.22
CA THR A 72 0.45 6.02 -14.78
C THR A 72 -0.03 4.87 -15.65
N GLY A 73 -1.11 4.22 -15.24
CA GLY A 73 -1.69 3.09 -15.92
C GLY A 73 -0.96 1.77 -15.64
N PRO A 74 -1.42 0.68 -16.26
CA PRO A 74 -0.99 -0.69 -15.94
C PRO A 74 0.50 -0.94 -16.16
N TYR A 75 1.13 -0.20 -17.07
CA TYR A 75 2.55 -0.28 -17.38
C TYR A 75 3.40 0.79 -16.71
N SER A 76 2.89 1.44 -15.65
CA SER A 76 3.63 2.48 -14.96
C SER A 76 5.02 2.00 -14.49
N ILE A 77 6.02 2.86 -14.70
CA ILE A 77 7.38 2.68 -14.17
C ILE A 77 7.52 3.19 -12.73
N VAL A 78 6.53 3.92 -12.22
CA VAL A 78 6.52 4.42 -10.83
C VAL A 78 6.44 3.24 -9.86
N GLY A 79 7.22 3.30 -8.79
CA GLY A 79 7.36 2.20 -7.84
C GLY A 79 8.32 1.11 -8.29
N ARG A 80 9.06 1.32 -9.40
CA ARG A 80 10.21 0.49 -9.83
C ARG A 80 11.51 1.25 -9.57
N SER A 81 12.64 0.66 -9.93
CA SER A 81 13.97 1.27 -9.78
C SER A 81 14.57 1.72 -11.10
N LEU A 82 15.47 2.69 -11.07
CA LEU A 82 16.39 3.04 -12.16
C LEU A 82 17.75 2.40 -11.87
N VAL A 83 18.42 1.86 -12.88
CA VAL A 83 19.73 1.21 -12.73
C VAL A 83 20.73 1.74 -13.76
N ILE A 84 21.90 2.14 -13.28
CA ILE A 84 23.06 2.47 -14.11
C ILE A 84 23.96 1.25 -14.17
N HIS A 85 24.36 0.87 -15.39
CA HIS A 85 25.25 -0.26 -15.64
C HIS A 85 26.66 0.21 -16.05
N HIS A 86 27.65 -0.60 -15.72
CA HIS A 86 28.95 -0.59 -16.38
C HIS A 86 28.84 -1.18 -17.79
N THR A 87 29.87 -0.96 -18.62
CA THR A 87 29.95 -1.51 -19.99
C THR A 87 29.96 -3.03 -20.06
N ASN A 88 30.42 -3.70 -19.00
CA ASN A 88 30.37 -5.15 -18.86
C ASN A 88 29.02 -5.66 -18.29
N SER A 89 27.97 -4.82 -18.31
CA SER A 89 26.62 -5.10 -17.79
C SER A 89 26.53 -5.31 -16.28
N THR A 90 27.60 -5.10 -15.50
CA THR A 90 27.48 -5.10 -14.03
C THR A 90 26.80 -3.82 -13.54
N ARG A 91 26.10 -3.90 -12.41
CA ARG A 91 25.31 -2.77 -11.90
C ARG A 91 26.16 -1.84 -11.06
N LEU A 92 26.16 -0.57 -11.44
CA LEU A 92 26.92 0.48 -10.78
C LEU A 92 26.13 1.12 -9.63
N ARG A 93 24.93 1.64 -9.92
CA ARG A 93 24.07 2.32 -8.95
C ARG A 93 22.60 2.13 -9.32
N CYS A 94 21.73 2.29 -8.34
CA CYS A 94 20.29 2.23 -8.53
C CYS A 94 19.58 3.17 -7.54
N ALA A 95 18.35 3.55 -7.89
CA ALA A 95 17.46 4.37 -7.07
C ALA A 95 16.00 4.05 -7.40
N ASP A 96 15.06 4.33 -6.50
CA ASP A 96 13.64 4.15 -6.78
C ASP A 96 13.07 5.32 -7.59
N ILE A 97 12.17 4.99 -8.52
CA ILE A 97 11.32 5.95 -9.24
C ILE A 97 10.10 6.18 -8.36
N ILE A 98 10.10 7.29 -7.63
CA ILE A 98 9.03 7.68 -6.73
C ILE A 98 8.23 8.83 -7.33
N ALA A 99 6.92 8.82 -7.12
CA ALA A 99 6.08 9.95 -7.46
C ALA A 99 6.41 11.13 -6.54
N ASN A 100 6.60 12.31 -7.12
CA ASN A 100 6.89 13.51 -6.37
C ASN A 100 5.67 13.92 -5.52
N THR A 101 5.86 14.12 -4.21
CA THR A 101 4.82 14.56 -3.27
C THR A 101 4.82 16.09 -3.07
N SER A 102 5.82 16.81 -3.59
CA SER A 102 5.94 18.27 -3.42
C SER A 102 4.87 19.07 -4.18
N THR A 103 4.08 18.43 -5.04
CA THR A 103 2.97 19.00 -5.79
C THR A 103 1.65 19.04 -5.01
N GLY A 104 1.70 18.82 -3.69
CA GLY A 104 0.51 18.79 -2.81
C GLY A 104 -0.14 17.42 -2.70
N GLY A 105 0.40 16.40 -3.37
CA GLY A 105 -0.05 15.01 -3.26
C GLY A 105 0.32 14.41 -1.90
N GLN A 106 -0.68 13.89 -1.19
CA GLN A 106 -0.54 13.23 0.10
C GLN A 106 -0.54 11.72 -0.07
N LEU A 107 0.45 11.05 0.51
CA LEU A 107 0.61 9.60 0.37
C LEU A 107 -0.34 8.85 1.31
N ILE A 108 -1.04 7.86 0.76
CA ILE A 108 -1.80 6.87 1.52
C ILE A 108 -1.05 5.55 1.42
N THR A 109 -0.77 4.93 2.56
CA THR A 109 -0.14 3.60 2.63
C THR A 109 -0.99 2.66 3.46
N SER A 110 -1.13 1.44 2.99
CA SER A 110 -1.78 0.35 3.72
C SER A 110 -1.06 -0.97 3.46
N LYS A 111 -1.25 -1.93 4.36
CA LYS A 111 -0.53 -3.20 4.32
C LYS A 111 -1.43 -4.35 4.73
N ALA A 112 -1.30 -5.44 3.99
CA ALA A 112 -1.87 -6.73 4.34
C ALA A 112 -0.74 -7.71 4.66
N VAL A 113 -0.82 -8.37 5.81
CA VAL A 113 0.21 -9.31 6.29
C VAL A 113 -0.38 -10.72 6.34
N PHE A 114 0.18 -11.62 5.54
CA PHE A 114 -0.23 -13.02 5.46
C PHE A 114 0.65 -13.84 6.40
N ASN A 115 0.03 -14.61 7.30
CA ASN A 115 0.69 -15.34 8.38
C ASN A 115 0.24 -16.82 8.45
N GLY A 116 0.17 -17.52 7.32
CA GLY A 116 -0.35 -18.89 7.27
C GLY A 116 0.32 -19.78 6.21
N SER A 117 -0.51 -20.52 5.47
CA SER A 117 -0.11 -21.34 4.32
C SER A 117 0.68 -20.54 3.28
N VAL A 118 0.35 -19.25 3.14
CA VAL A 118 1.13 -18.23 2.45
C VAL A 118 1.60 -17.23 3.50
N ALA A 119 2.87 -16.85 3.43
CA ALA A 119 3.48 -15.86 4.30
C ALA A 119 3.99 -14.67 3.49
N GLY A 120 4.00 -13.48 4.08
CA GLY A 120 4.55 -12.28 3.46
C GLY A 120 3.59 -11.10 3.53
N THR A 121 3.79 -10.13 2.63
CA THR A 121 3.08 -8.85 2.70
C THR A 121 2.68 -8.35 1.33
N VAL A 122 1.53 -7.67 1.27
CA VAL A 122 1.15 -6.80 0.15
C VAL A 122 1.03 -5.38 0.68
N GLN A 123 1.87 -4.48 0.19
CA GLN A 123 1.81 -3.06 0.52
C GLN A 123 1.15 -2.29 -0.62
N LEU A 124 0.17 -1.45 -0.29
CA LEU A 124 -0.56 -0.62 -1.24
C LEU A 124 -0.25 0.84 -0.99
N ARG A 125 0.05 1.59 -2.05
CA ARG A 125 0.39 3.02 -2.00
C ARG A 125 -0.40 3.81 -3.03
N GLN A 126 -0.93 4.97 -2.66
CA GLN A 126 -1.67 5.86 -3.55
C GLN A 126 -1.41 7.32 -3.17
N GLN A 127 -1.27 8.22 -4.15
CA GLN A 127 -1.30 9.65 -3.88
C GLN A 127 -2.74 10.19 -3.96
N MET A 128 -3.09 11.06 -3.02
CA MET A 128 -4.35 11.79 -2.96
C MET A 128 -4.06 13.29 -3.08
N PHE A 129 -4.86 14.00 -3.87
CA PHE A 129 -4.73 15.43 -4.06
C PHE A 129 -5.82 16.21 -3.32
N ALA A 130 -5.59 17.51 -3.11
CA ALA A 130 -6.49 18.39 -2.37
C ALA A 130 -7.90 18.50 -2.99
N ASP A 131 -8.01 18.29 -4.30
CA ASP A 131 -9.28 18.28 -5.05
C ASP A 131 -10.07 16.96 -4.90
N GLY A 132 -9.52 15.97 -4.19
CA GLY A 132 -10.12 14.65 -4.01
C GLY A 132 -9.80 13.65 -5.12
N SER A 133 -9.02 14.03 -6.13
CA SER A 133 -8.47 13.10 -7.12
C SER A 133 -7.34 12.27 -6.53
N TYR A 134 -7.03 11.14 -7.16
CA TYR A 134 -5.98 10.23 -6.71
C TYR A 134 -5.25 9.61 -7.90
N SER A 135 -3.99 9.20 -7.65
CA SER A 135 -3.21 8.41 -8.59
C SER A 135 -3.69 6.95 -8.65
N ASP A 136 -3.11 6.17 -9.55
CA ASP A 136 -3.19 4.72 -9.48
C ASP A 136 -2.62 4.19 -8.16
N VAL A 137 -3.07 3.00 -7.77
CA VAL A 137 -2.55 2.28 -6.61
C VAL A 137 -1.36 1.43 -7.04
N THR A 138 -0.21 1.61 -6.40
CA THR A 138 0.94 0.72 -6.52
C THR A 138 0.83 -0.40 -5.50
N LEU A 139 0.84 -1.65 -5.94
CA LEU A 139 0.88 -2.84 -5.08
C LEU A 139 2.30 -3.43 -5.12
N ASP A 140 3.02 -3.43 -3.99
CA ASP A 140 4.26 -4.20 -3.79
C ASP A 140 3.90 -5.53 -3.11
N VAL A 141 4.00 -6.61 -3.89
CA VAL A 141 3.60 -7.96 -3.51
C VAL A 141 4.86 -8.77 -3.21
N ASN A 142 5.01 -9.20 -1.96
CA ASN A 142 6.06 -10.09 -1.52
C ASN A 142 5.43 -11.26 -0.75
N LEU A 143 5.07 -12.32 -1.48
CA LEU A 143 4.39 -13.48 -0.94
C LEU A 143 5.19 -14.75 -1.22
N GLN A 144 5.18 -15.66 -0.25
CA GLN A 144 5.84 -16.95 -0.35
C GLN A 144 4.91 -18.05 0.15
N ALA A 145 4.67 -19.06 -0.68
CA ALA A 145 3.98 -20.27 -0.24
C ALA A 145 4.88 -21.01 0.76
N SER A 146 4.30 -21.45 1.88
CA SER A 146 5.00 -22.34 2.80
C SER A 146 5.30 -23.67 2.12
N THR A 147 6.40 -24.32 2.51
CA THR A 147 7.02 -25.50 1.87
C THR A 147 6.14 -26.75 1.73
N ARG A 148 4.85 -26.69 2.09
CA ARG A 148 3.87 -27.77 1.90
C ARG A 148 2.91 -27.59 0.73
N ALA A 149 2.91 -26.45 0.05
CA ALA A 149 2.07 -26.23 -1.13
C ALA A 149 2.95 -26.07 -2.37
N ASN A 150 2.81 -26.94 -3.37
CA ASN A 150 3.37 -26.77 -4.71
C ASN A 150 2.69 -25.59 -5.48
N LEU A 151 2.18 -24.60 -4.76
CA LEU A 151 1.43 -23.49 -5.30
C LEU A 151 2.41 -22.37 -5.65
N LEU A 152 2.74 -22.26 -6.94
CA LEU A 152 3.69 -21.26 -7.43
C LEU A 152 3.04 -19.89 -7.64
N GLN A 153 1.74 -19.87 -7.88
CA GLN A 153 0.95 -18.67 -8.16
C GLN A 153 -0.45 -18.81 -7.58
N ALA A 154 -1.10 -17.69 -7.30
CA ALA A 154 -2.49 -17.64 -6.87
C ALA A 154 -3.20 -16.43 -7.50
N SER A 155 -4.53 -16.50 -7.60
CA SER A 155 -5.34 -15.36 -7.99
C SER A 155 -5.60 -14.47 -6.76
N LEU A 156 -5.39 -13.17 -6.91
CA LEU A 156 -5.56 -12.16 -5.86
C LEU A 156 -6.89 -11.41 -6.02
N PHE A 157 -7.62 -11.30 -4.92
CA PHE A 157 -8.89 -10.58 -4.83
C PHE A 157 -8.94 -9.67 -3.60
N VAL A 158 -9.84 -8.68 -3.63
CA VAL A 158 -10.29 -7.95 -2.44
C VAL A 158 -11.62 -8.54 -1.99
N GLY A 159 -11.67 -9.04 -0.75
CA GLY A 159 -12.91 -9.44 -0.07
C GLY A 159 -13.70 -8.24 0.40
N SER A 160 -15.01 -8.38 0.55
CA SER A 160 -15.89 -7.27 0.97
C SER A 160 -15.71 -6.91 2.44
N ASN A 161 -15.34 -7.88 3.28
CA ASN A 161 -15.26 -7.71 4.72
C ASN A 161 -13.85 -7.92 5.24
N ARG A 162 -13.65 -7.65 6.54
CA ARG A 162 -12.46 -8.06 7.28
C ARG A 162 -12.54 -9.50 7.74
N MET A 163 -11.38 -10.06 8.05
CA MET A 163 -11.27 -11.35 8.73
C MET A 163 -11.75 -11.23 10.18
N ASN A 164 -12.37 -12.30 10.67
CA ASN A 164 -12.66 -12.54 12.07
C ASN A 164 -11.65 -13.56 12.61
N GLY A 165 -10.62 -13.08 13.28
CA GLY A 165 -9.49 -13.91 13.71
C GLY A 165 -8.57 -14.28 12.54
N THR A 166 -8.23 -15.57 12.43
CA THR A 166 -7.29 -16.09 11.42
C THR A 166 -7.96 -16.84 10.27
N LEU A 167 -9.30 -16.96 10.30
CA LEU A 167 -10.06 -17.72 9.31
C LEU A 167 -10.58 -16.83 8.18
N CYS A 168 -10.56 -17.36 6.96
CA CYS A 168 -11.01 -16.66 5.76
C CYS A 168 -12.53 -16.72 5.53
N ASP A 169 -13.30 -17.37 6.40
CA ASP A 169 -14.75 -17.60 6.18
C ASP A 169 -15.58 -16.31 6.26
N SER A 170 -15.02 -15.28 6.89
CA SER A 170 -15.70 -14.01 7.18
C SER A 170 -15.45 -12.91 6.14
N VAL A 171 -14.52 -13.13 5.19
CA VAL A 171 -14.11 -12.13 4.18
C VAL A 171 -15.23 -11.76 3.19
N GLY A 172 -16.30 -12.56 3.15
CA GLY A 172 -17.44 -12.37 2.27
C GLY A 172 -17.09 -12.61 0.79
N GLY A 173 -17.94 -12.10 -0.10
CA GLY A 173 -17.71 -12.14 -1.54
C GLY A 173 -16.66 -11.13 -2.00
N THR A 174 -16.27 -11.23 -3.28
CA THR A 174 -15.41 -10.24 -3.93
C THR A 174 -16.01 -8.84 -3.84
N PHE A 175 -15.21 -7.86 -3.45
CA PHE A 175 -15.64 -6.47 -3.32
C PHE A 175 -16.12 -5.91 -4.67
N ASN A 176 -17.41 -5.61 -4.74
CA ASN A 176 -18.09 -5.18 -5.96
C ASN A 176 -19.10 -4.05 -5.67
N PRO A 177 -18.61 -2.83 -5.38
CA PRO A 177 -19.46 -1.71 -4.97
C PRO A 177 -20.44 -1.25 -6.07
N PHE A 178 -20.18 -1.61 -7.32
CA PHE A 178 -20.97 -1.19 -8.48
C PHE A 178 -21.85 -2.31 -9.07
N ASN A 179 -21.97 -3.44 -8.36
CA ASN A 179 -22.78 -4.59 -8.78
C ASN A 179 -22.49 -5.05 -10.23
N MET A 180 -21.20 -5.08 -10.59
CA MET A 180 -20.74 -5.48 -11.91
C MET A 180 -20.83 -7.00 -12.10
N PRO A 181 -21.10 -7.50 -13.32
CA PRO A 181 -21.02 -8.92 -13.61
C PRO A 181 -19.59 -9.46 -13.37
N PRO A 182 -19.41 -10.51 -12.54
CA PRO A 182 -18.10 -11.12 -12.32
C PRO A 182 -17.60 -11.86 -13.56
N LYS A 183 -16.29 -12.03 -13.69
CA LYS A 183 -15.65 -12.76 -14.81
C LYS A 183 -16.12 -12.27 -16.19
N SER A 184 -16.31 -10.96 -16.35
CA SER A 184 -16.67 -10.36 -17.65
C SER A 184 -15.61 -10.70 -18.69
N SER A 185 -16.02 -11.12 -19.89
CA SER A 185 -15.10 -11.36 -21.01
C SER A 185 -14.44 -10.09 -21.52
N SER A 186 -15.00 -8.92 -21.22
CA SER A 186 -14.43 -7.62 -21.57
C SER A 186 -13.41 -7.12 -20.55
N CYS A 187 -13.30 -7.75 -19.37
CA CYS A 187 -12.33 -7.40 -18.35
C CYS A 187 -10.91 -7.78 -18.78
N SER A 188 -10.00 -6.81 -18.81
CA SER A 188 -8.59 -7.03 -19.12
C SER A 188 -7.73 -5.92 -18.49
N LEU A 189 -6.41 -6.03 -18.65
CA LEU A 189 -5.46 -4.99 -18.23
C LEU A 189 -5.73 -3.65 -18.94
N GLU A 190 -6.00 -3.70 -20.25
CA GLU A 190 -6.29 -2.53 -21.10
C GLU A 190 -7.73 -2.02 -20.94
N ASN A 191 -8.66 -2.89 -20.56
CA ASN A 191 -10.06 -2.55 -20.31
C ASN A 191 -10.42 -2.77 -18.85
N SER A 192 -9.64 -2.15 -17.96
CA SER A 192 -9.70 -2.36 -16.52
C SER A 192 -11.04 -1.94 -15.90
N LEU A 193 -11.71 -0.93 -16.49
CA LEU A 193 -13.02 -0.44 -16.04
C LEU A 193 -14.16 -1.43 -16.30
N SER A 194 -13.94 -2.49 -17.10
CA SER A 194 -14.90 -3.59 -17.26
C SER A 194 -14.78 -4.67 -16.18
N CYS A 195 -13.81 -4.54 -15.27
CA CYS A 195 -13.55 -5.52 -14.23
C CYS A 195 -14.23 -5.17 -12.91
N VAL A 196 -14.71 -6.18 -12.19
CA VAL A 196 -15.14 -5.99 -10.79
C VAL A 196 -13.97 -5.44 -9.98
N VAL A 197 -14.22 -4.41 -9.15
CA VAL A 197 -13.18 -3.69 -8.38
C VAL A 197 -12.25 -4.64 -7.63
N GLY A 198 -12.80 -5.61 -6.91
CA GLY A 198 -12.04 -6.59 -6.14
C GLY A 198 -11.37 -7.72 -6.94
N GLU A 199 -11.54 -7.83 -8.26
CA GLU A 199 -10.91 -8.86 -9.09
C GLU A 199 -9.53 -8.42 -9.62
N ILE A 200 -8.54 -8.24 -8.73
CA ILE A 200 -7.20 -7.74 -9.09
C ILE A 200 -6.55 -8.63 -10.14
N SER A 201 -6.55 -9.95 -9.96
CA SER A 201 -5.92 -10.87 -10.91
C SER A 201 -6.63 -10.99 -12.26
N ALA A 202 -7.90 -10.59 -12.37
CA ALA A 202 -8.57 -10.52 -13.68
C ALA A 202 -7.96 -9.40 -14.56
N ARG A 203 -7.41 -8.36 -13.92
CA ARG A 203 -6.69 -7.26 -14.60
C ARG A 203 -5.21 -7.56 -14.74
N GLN A 204 -4.55 -7.90 -13.63
CA GLN A 204 -3.09 -7.92 -13.51
C GLN A 204 -2.47 -9.29 -13.76
N GLY A 205 -3.29 -10.34 -13.87
CA GLY A 205 -2.83 -11.73 -13.84
C GLY A 205 -2.62 -12.26 -12.42
N ASN A 206 -2.25 -13.55 -12.33
CA ASN A 206 -2.00 -14.20 -11.05
C ASN A 206 -0.73 -13.66 -10.38
N VAL A 207 -0.73 -13.64 -9.05
CA VAL A 207 0.44 -13.26 -8.26
C VAL A 207 1.33 -14.48 -8.04
N SER A 208 2.63 -14.26 -8.11
CA SER A 208 3.68 -15.22 -7.77
C SER A 208 3.77 -15.38 -6.26
N LEU A 209 3.92 -16.64 -5.83
CA LEU A 209 4.19 -17.02 -4.44
C LEU A 209 5.65 -17.46 -4.27
N THR A 210 6.53 -17.04 -5.17
CA THR A 210 7.96 -17.37 -5.15
C THR A 210 8.85 -16.16 -5.38
N GLN A 211 8.29 -15.07 -5.92
CA GLN A 211 9.03 -13.88 -6.32
C GLN A 211 8.25 -12.62 -5.99
N ARG A 212 8.97 -11.55 -5.70
CA ARG A 212 8.40 -10.22 -5.52
C ARG A 212 7.86 -9.67 -6.83
N GLN A 213 6.77 -8.91 -6.76
CA GLN A 213 6.13 -8.27 -7.92
C GLN A 213 5.64 -6.87 -7.56
N VAL A 214 5.58 -6.01 -8.57
CA VAL A 214 4.94 -4.69 -8.45
C VAL A 214 3.95 -4.48 -9.57
N PHE A 215 2.74 -4.09 -9.18
CA PHE A 215 1.61 -3.78 -10.06
C PHE A 215 1.17 -2.32 -9.87
N SER A 216 0.60 -1.73 -10.93
CA SER A 216 -0.12 -0.47 -10.88
C SER A 216 -1.58 -0.73 -11.27
N ASP A 217 -2.51 -0.46 -10.36
CA ASP A 217 -3.94 -0.70 -10.55
C ASP A 217 -4.71 0.64 -10.49
N SER A 218 -5.44 0.94 -11.57
CA SER A 218 -6.20 2.17 -11.73
C SER A 218 -7.66 2.07 -11.26
N VAL A 219 -8.08 0.92 -10.74
CA VAL A 219 -9.49 0.62 -10.40
C VAL A 219 -9.72 0.65 -8.89
N ILE A 220 -8.84 0.01 -8.12
CA ILE A 220 -8.96 0.02 -6.65
C ILE A 220 -8.58 1.39 -6.09
N GLN A 221 -9.14 1.73 -4.93
CA GLN A 221 -8.94 3.02 -4.28
C GLN A 221 -8.53 2.78 -2.83
N LEU A 222 -7.57 3.56 -2.33
CA LEU A 222 -7.22 3.53 -0.91
C LEU A 222 -8.03 4.57 -0.11
N SER A 223 -8.71 5.50 -0.76
CA SER A 223 -9.47 6.58 -0.13
C SER A 223 -10.94 6.60 -0.53
N GLY A 224 -11.73 7.40 0.17
CA GLY A 224 -13.15 7.59 -0.15
C GLY A 224 -14.03 6.41 0.26
N ASP A 225 -15.30 6.45 -0.15
CA ASP A 225 -16.32 5.50 0.31
C ASP A 225 -16.12 4.07 -0.22
N ASN A 226 -15.43 3.94 -1.36
CA ASN A 226 -15.10 2.65 -1.98
C ASN A 226 -13.69 2.17 -1.66
N THR A 227 -13.06 2.71 -0.61
CA THR A 227 -11.74 2.27 -0.19
C THR A 227 -11.68 0.75 0.05
N VAL A 228 -10.57 0.15 -0.38
CA VAL A 228 -10.25 -1.26 -0.07
C VAL A 228 -9.57 -1.41 1.30
N VAL A 229 -9.14 -0.30 1.92
CA VAL A 229 -8.59 -0.32 3.28
C VAL A 229 -9.68 -0.72 4.27
N HIS A 230 -9.31 -1.48 5.31
CA HIS A 230 -10.23 -2.06 6.28
C HIS A 230 -11.21 -3.10 5.66
N ARG A 231 -10.74 -3.78 4.62
CA ARG A 231 -11.31 -5.03 4.08
C ARG A 231 -10.21 -6.11 4.10
N SER A 232 -10.30 -7.14 3.28
CA SER A 232 -9.28 -8.19 3.20
C SER A 232 -8.75 -8.40 1.77
N LEU A 233 -7.49 -8.79 1.64
CA LEU A 233 -6.98 -9.49 0.46
C LEU A 233 -7.22 -10.99 0.61
N VAL A 234 -7.58 -11.64 -0.49
CA VAL A 234 -7.88 -13.07 -0.58
C VAL A 234 -7.10 -13.68 -1.72
N LEU A 235 -6.32 -14.72 -1.43
CA LEU A 235 -5.61 -15.53 -2.41
C LEU A 235 -6.42 -16.80 -2.69
N LYS A 236 -6.58 -17.13 -3.97
CA LYS A 236 -7.30 -18.33 -4.40
C LYS A 236 -6.47 -19.19 -5.34
N ASP A 237 -6.65 -20.50 -5.21
CA ASP A 237 -6.25 -21.51 -6.19
C ASP A 237 -7.53 -22.10 -6.81
N GLY A 238 -7.78 -21.76 -8.08
CA GLY A 238 -9.10 -21.88 -8.68
C GLY A 238 -10.14 -21.09 -7.88
N ASP A 239 -11.20 -21.76 -7.43
CA ASP A 239 -12.23 -21.15 -6.58
C ASP A 239 -11.97 -21.34 -5.07
N THR A 240 -10.90 -22.04 -4.69
CA THR A 240 -10.57 -22.35 -3.28
C THR A 240 -9.75 -21.23 -2.66
N ILE A 241 -10.16 -20.69 -1.52
CA ILE A 241 -9.37 -19.71 -0.77
C ILE A 241 -8.19 -20.43 -0.11
N VAL A 242 -6.97 -20.01 -0.43
CA VAL A 242 -5.75 -20.59 0.13
C VAL A 242 -5.16 -19.76 1.25
N ALA A 243 -5.38 -18.44 1.25
CA ALA A 243 -4.99 -17.53 2.31
C ALA A 243 -5.74 -16.20 2.21
N CYS A 244 -5.77 -15.45 3.31
CA CYS A 244 -6.34 -14.11 3.36
C CYS A 244 -5.59 -13.25 4.39
N ALA A 245 -5.72 -11.93 4.27
CA ALA A 245 -5.17 -10.96 5.20
C ALA A 245 -5.99 -9.66 5.19
N ASP A 246 -6.14 -9.01 6.35
CA ASP A 246 -6.77 -7.69 6.42
C ASP A 246 -5.87 -6.63 5.80
N ILE A 247 -6.46 -5.69 5.05
CA ILE A 247 -5.78 -4.49 4.56
C ILE A 247 -5.88 -3.44 5.66
N LEU A 248 -4.80 -3.25 6.40
CA LEU A 248 -4.75 -2.30 7.51
C LEU A 248 -4.03 -1.01 7.08
N PRO A 249 -4.46 0.17 7.59
CA PRO A 249 -3.76 1.42 7.31
C PRO A 249 -2.38 1.42 7.96
N ASP A 250 -1.35 1.74 7.17
CA ASP A 250 -0.04 2.19 7.69
C ASP A 250 -0.06 3.72 7.89
N SER A 251 -0.85 4.44 7.08
CA SER A 251 -1.12 5.86 7.26
C SER A 251 -1.82 6.17 8.60
N PRO A 252 -1.72 7.42 9.10
CA PRO A 252 -2.36 7.84 10.34
C PRO A 252 -3.85 7.47 10.39
N SER A 253 -4.25 6.72 11.40
CA SER A 253 -5.64 6.27 11.57
C SER A 253 -6.05 6.23 13.04
N SER A 254 -7.33 6.45 13.29
CA SER A 254 -7.86 6.50 14.66
C SER A 254 -9.32 6.07 14.69
N GLU A 255 -9.81 5.90 15.91
CA GLU A 255 -11.23 5.68 16.22
C GLU A 255 -11.76 6.89 16.99
N GLN A 256 -12.99 7.29 16.66
CA GLN A 256 -13.75 8.32 17.36
C GLN A 256 -15.01 7.68 17.94
N THR A 257 -15.18 7.71 19.27
CA THR A 257 -16.36 7.13 19.94
C THR A 257 -17.21 8.21 20.60
N PHE A 258 -18.48 8.34 20.23
CA PHE A 258 -19.34 9.43 20.70
C PHE A 258 -20.77 8.93 20.99
N PRO A 259 -21.56 9.68 21.77
CA PRO A 259 -22.97 9.33 22.00
C PRO A 259 -23.72 9.16 20.68
N ASN A 260 -24.71 8.28 20.66
CA ASN A 260 -25.52 8.05 19.47
C ASN A 260 -26.12 9.35 18.92
N VAL A 261 -26.07 9.51 17.59
CA VAL A 261 -26.63 10.65 16.88
C VAL A 261 -27.72 10.16 15.94
N THR A 262 -28.83 10.89 15.86
CA THR A 262 -29.99 10.49 15.04
C THR A 262 -29.66 10.39 13.56
N ASN A 263 -28.82 11.29 13.04
CA ASN A 263 -28.40 11.31 11.64
C ASN A 263 -26.89 11.49 11.54
N PHE A 264 -26.16 10.39 11.29
CA PHE A 264 -24.72 10.47 11.05
C PHE A 264 -24.43 10.97 9.63
N SER A 265 -23.83 12.15 9.50
CA SER A 265 -23.35 12.67 8.23
C SER A 265 -21.86 12.36 8.05
N ARG A 266 -21.55 11.49 7.07
CA ARG A 266 -20.16 11.18 6.68
C ARG A 266 -19.38 12.45 6.29
N PHE A 267 -20.03 13.38 5.59
CA PHE A 267 -19.44 14.65 5.21
C PHE A 267 -19.14 15.53 6.42
N ASP A 268 -20.11 15.71 7.34
CA ASP A 268 -19.89 16.55 8.53
C ASP A 268 -18.79 15.98 9.43
N PHE A 269 -18.76 14.65 9.60
CA PHE A 269 -17.70 13.99 10.36
C PHE A 269 -16.31 14.27 9.76
N ARG A 270 -16.15 14.03 8.44
CA ARG A 270 -14.88 14.25 7.75
C ARG A 270 -14.45 15.72 7.82
N ARG A 271 -15.39 16.65 7.62
CA ARG A 271 -15.15 18.09 7.72
C ARG A 271 -14.61 18.47 9.09
N ARG A 272 -15.22 18.00 10.17
CA ARG A 272 -14.80 18.33 11.53
C ARG A 272 -13.43 17.76 11.90
N VAL A 273 -13.15 16.51 11.50
CA VAL A 273 -11.81 15.92 11.66
C VAL A 273 -10.78 16.78 10.92
N ALA A 274 -11.10 17.17 9.69
CA ALA A 274 -10.26 18.02 8.86
C ALA A 274 -10.02 19.41 9.47
N ASP A 275 -11.06 20.03 10.03
CA ASP A 275 -10.98 21.32 10.72
C ASP A 275 -10.06 21.26 11.95
N VAL A 276 -10.15 20.18 12.74
CA VAL A 276 -9.26 19.99 13.91
C VAL A 276 -7.80 19.85 13.48
N LEU A 277 -7.56 19.08 12.43
CA LEU A 277 -6.22 18.77 11.93
C LEU A 277 -5.67 19.83 10.95
N GLN A 278 -6.45 20.87 10.65
CA GLN A 278 -6.11 21.95 9.70
C GLN A 278 -5.70 21.40 8.31
N LEU A 279 -6.53 20.53 7.74
CA LEU A 279 -6.27 19.88 6.47
C LEU A 279 -7.52 19.80 5.59
N GLU A 280 -7.37 19.36 4.34
CA GLU A 280 -8.48 19.22 3.40
C GLU A 280 -9.38 18.03 3.74
N THR A 281 -10.71 18.22 3.66
CA THR A 281 -11.70 17.16 3.93
C THR A 281 -11.49 15.90 3.09
N ALA A 282 -10.93 16.05 1.87
CA ALA A 282 -10.57 14.96 0.98
C ALA A 282 -9.61 13.93 1.62
N ARG A 283 -8.67 14.39 2.46
CA ARG A 283 -7.68 13.52 3.11
C ARG A 283 -8.27 12.61 4.19
N VAL A 284 -9.46 12.92 4.71
CA VAL A 284 -10.11 12.10 5.74
C VAL A 284 -10.96 11.02 5.06
N THR A 285 -10.65 9.75 5.30
CA THR A 285 -11.43 8.61 4.81
C THR A 285 -12.05 7.86 5.99
N ILE A 286 -13.38 7.72 5.99
CA ILE A 286 -14.08 6.88 6.97
C ILE A 286 -13.97 5.43 6.51
N LEU A 287 -13.41 4.57 7.37
CA LEU A 287 -13.15 3.18 7.04
C LEU A 287 -14.43 2.33 7.02
N PRO A 288 -14.53 1.34 6.10
CA PRO A 288 -15.64 0.40 6.00
C PRO A 288 -16.07 -0.20 7.34
N GLY A 289 -17.38 -0.37 7.51
CA GLY A 289 -18.00 -0.80 8.78
C GLY A 289 -18.33 0.33 9.75
N SER A 290 -17.95 1.58 9.44
CA SER A 290 -18.23 2.75 10.28
C SER A 290 -19.40 3.61 9.76
N PRO A 291 -20.21 4.22 10.65
CA PRO A 291 -20.21 4.01 12.10
C PRO A 291 -20.79 2.65 12.49
N PHE A 292 -20.42 2.13 13.65
CA PHE A 292 -21.07 0.98 14.27
C PHE A 292 -21.35 1.24 15.74
N THR A 293 -22.40 0.61 16.27
CA THR A 293 -22.76 0.71 17.69
C THR A 293 -21.78 -0.10 18.53
N VAL A 294 -21.24 0.52 19.59
CA VAL A 294 -20.37 -0.17 20.55
C VAL A 294 -21.22 -1.14 21.36
N GLN A 295 -20.77 -2.40 21.46
CA GLN A 295 -21.55 -3.45 22.10
C GLN A 295 -21.88 -3.10 23.55
N GLY A 296 -23.17 -3.15 23.90
CA GLY A 296 -23.65 -2.87 25.25
C GLY A 296 -23.71 -1.38 25.62
N SER A 297 -23.63 -0.45 24.66
CA SER A 297 -23.81 0.98 24.92
C SER A 297 -24.61 1.70 23.82
N ASP A 298 -25.10 2.90 24.13
CA ASP A 298 -25.73 3.82 23.16
C ASP A 298 -24.69 4.77 22.54
N CYS A 299 -23.52 4.22 22.21
CA CYS A 299 -22.41 4.96 21.64
C CYS A 299 -22.11 4.44 20.23
N LEU A 300 -21.78 5.36 19.33
CA LEU A 300 -21.29 5.05 18.00
C LEU A 300 -19.77 5.17 17.97
N ARG A 301 -19.14 4.31 17.17
CA ARG A 301 -17.71 4.37 16.87
C ARG A 301 -17.50 4.53 15.38
N VAL A 302 -16.59 5.42 15.02
CA VAL A 302 -16.14 5.64 13.64
C VAL A 302 -14.64 5.40 13.56
N ASN A 303 -14.23 4.45 12.73
CA ASN A 303 -12.83 4.27 12.35
C ASN A 303 -12.56 5.14 11.12
N TYR A 304 -11.47 5.89 11.14
CA TYR A 304 -11.06 6.74 10.03
C TYR A 304 -9.56 6.74 9.86
N MET A 305 -9.11 7.09 8.67
CA MET A 305 -7.71 7.33 8.36
C MET A 305 -7.52 8.67 7.66
N VAL A 306 -6.30 9.17 7.70
CA VAL A 306 -5.91 10.44 7.10
C VAL A 306 -4.76 10.21 6.12
N SER A 307 -4.90 10.71 4.90
CA SER A 307 -3.83 10.69 3.89
C SER A 307 -2.69 11.63 4.28
N GLY A 308 -1.45 11.26 4.03
CA GLY A 308 -0.27 12.05 4.37
C GLY A 308 0.11 11.97 5.85
N GLU A 309 1.12 12.74 6.23
CA GLU A 309 1.65 12.74 7.60
C GLU A 309 0.75 13.54 8.54
N VAL A 310 0.49 12.98 9.72
CA VAL A 310 -0.19 13.60 10.87
C VAL A 310 0.45 13.02 12.13
N SER A 311 0.89 13.86 13.06
CA SER A 311 1.52 13.37 14.29
C SER A 311 0.52 12.62 15.18
N ALA A 312 1.03 11.71 16.02
CA ALA A 312 0.18 10.98 16.96
C ALA A 312 -0.57 11.93 17.92
N GLU A 313 0.08 13.03 18.34
CA GLU A 313 -0.49 14.05 19.19
C GLU A 313 -1.63 14.80 18.49
N GLN A 314 -1.39 15.25 17.25
CA GLN A 314 -2.42 15.91 16.43
C GLN A 314 -3.61 14.99 16.20
N LEU A 315 -3.37 13.73 15.82
CA LEU A 315 -4.43 12.76 15.61
C LEU A 315 -5.22 12.47 16.91
N SER A 316 -4.56 12.39 18.06
CA SER A 316 -5.22 12.21 19.35
C SER A 316 -6.08 13.41 19.76
N SER A 317 -5.68 14.63 19.34
CA SER A 317 -6.39 15.87 19.68
C SER A 317 -7.81 15.93 19.09
N VAL A 318 -8.06 15.19 18.01
CA VAL A 318 -9.39 15.04 17.39
C VAL A 318 -10.40 14.54 18.41
N LYS A 319 -10.02 13.57 19.25
CA LYS A 319 -10.93 12.90 20.19
C LYS A 319 -11.69 13.88 21.08
N THR A 320 -10.97 14.83 21.68
CA THR A 320 -11.50 15.71 22.73
C THR A 320 -11.76 17.14 22.24
N SER A 321 -11.44 17.46 20.99
CA SER A 321 -11.61 18.80 20.43
C SER A 321 -13.07 19.24 20.43
N ALA A 322 -13.31 20.51 20.81
CA ALA A 322 -14.63 21.12 20.75
C ALA A 322 -15.17 21.23 19.32
N ALA A 323 -14.29 21.32 18.31
CA ALA A 323 -14.69 21.42 16.90
C ALA A 323 -15.39 20.15 16.39
N MET A 324 -15.15 19.00 17.03
CA MET A 324 -15.88 17.76 16.73
C MET A 324 -17.37 17.84 17.08
N GLY A 325 -17.80 18.80 17.90
CA GLY A 325 -19.21 19.03 18.22
C GLY A 325 -19.90 17.76 18.72
N VAL A 326 -20.94 17.32 18.00
CA VAL A 326 -21.72 16.11 18.34
C VAL A 326 -20.91 14.81 18.23
N PHE A 327 -19.76 14.82 17.56
CA PHE A 327 -18.88 13.66 17.41
C PHE A 327 -17.72 13.65 18.43
N LYS A 328 -17.66 14.61 19.34
CA LYS A 328 -16.64 14.68 20.38
C LYS A 328 -16.74 13.47 21.31
N GLU A 329 -15.59 12.88 21.69
CA GLU A 329 -15.55 11.80 22.67
C GLU A 329 -16.12 12.26 24.01
N SER A 330 -16.93 11.40 24.62
CA SER A 330 -17.54 11.65 25.92
C SER A 330 -17.12 10.59 26.94
N ASP A 331 -17.02 10.99 28.20
CA ASP A 331 -16.70 10.08 29.31
C ASP A 331 -17.70 8.92 29.44
N VAL A 332 -18.95 9.14 29.01
CA VAL A 332 -20.00 8.10 29.01
C VAL A 332 -19.62 6.96 28.06
N CYS A 333 -19.01 7.30 26.92
CA CYS A 333 -18.64 6.34 25.88
C CYS A 333 -17.22 5.76 26.02
N THR A 334 -16.36 6.38 26.83
CA THR A 334 -14.96 5.93 27.02
C THR A 334 -14.75 5.14 28.32
N LYS A 335 -15.63 5.28 29.32
CA LYS A 335 -15.56 4.51 30.58
C LYS A 335 -15.97 3.04 30.43
N SER A 336 -16.81 2.68 29.45
CA SER A 336 -17.25 1.29 29.24
C SER A 336 -16.19 0.40 28.57
N THR A 337 -15.12 0.98 28.02
CA THR A 337 -14.02 0.26 27.37
C THR A 337 -12.89 -0.15 28.32
N GLY A 338 -12.99 0.14 29.63
CA GLY A 338 -11.98 -0.20 30.64
C GLY A 338 -11.86 -1.69 30.99
N GLY A 339 -12.51 -2.59 30.25
CA GLY A 339 -12.60 -4.02 30.53
C GLY A 339 -12.13 -4.92 29.40
N ALA A 340 -11.15 -4.53 28.59
CA ALA A 340 -10.43 -5.44 27.67
C ALA A 340 -9.10 -4.81 27.24
N GLY A 341 -8.17 -4.66 28.18
CA GLY A 341 -6.78 -4.41 27.85
C GLY A 341 -6.19 -5.64 27.16
N LEU A 342 -6.15 -5.64 25.83
CA LEU A 342 -5.18 -6.44 25.09
C LEU A 342 -3.80 -5.89 25.42
N LEU A 343 -3.21 -6.46 26.46
CA LEU A 343 -1.77 -6.48 26.67
C LEU A 343 -1.14 -7.08 25.40
N LEU A 344 -0.48 -6.24 24.61
CA LEU A 344 0.59 -6.67 23.73
C LEU A 344 1.61 -7.44 24.58
N PRO A 345 1.93 -8.72 24.28
CA PRO A 345 3.03 -9.39 24.96
C PRO A 345 4.32 -8.85 24.34
N GLY A 346 4.94 -7.89 25.01
CA GLY A 346 6.21 -7.37 24.55
C GLY A 346 6.70 -6.18 25.35
N ARG A 347 7.56 -6.49 26.31
CA ARG A 347 8.47 -5.59 27.03
C ARG A 347 7.92 -4.97 28.32
N LEU A 348 7.98 -5.76 29.39
CA LEU A 348 8.43 -5.25 30.69
C LEU A 348 9.26 -6.33 31.39
N LEU A 349 10.56 -6.05 31.53
CA LEU A 349 11.40 -6.30 32.71
C LEU A 349 12.87 -6.33 32.29
N LEU A 350 13.54 -5.17 32.41
CA LEU A 350 14.93 -5.04 32.86
C LEU A 350 15.30 -3.55 32.90
N ALA A 351 14.85 -2.88 33.95
CA ALA A 351 15.46 -1.65 34.40
C ALA A 351 15.37 -1.62 35.92
N LEU A 352 16.49 -1.94 36.57
CA LEU A 352 16.99 -1.37 37.82
C LEU A 352 17.93 -2.40 38.46
N MET A 353 19.23 -2.12 38.38
CA MET A 353 20.23 -2.35 39.43
C MET A 353 21.58 -1.91 38.87
N PHE A 354 21.85 -0.61 38.90
CA PHE A 354 23.22 -0.12 39.06
C PHE A 354 23.17 1.22 39.79
N SER A 355 23.50 1.17 41.07
CA SER A 355 23.90 2.33 41.84
C SER A 355 25.13 1.93 42.65
N VAL A 356 26.21 2.67 42.42
CA VAL A 356 27.38 2.87 43.29
C VAL A 356 28.44 1.75 43.36
N ALA A 357 29.57 1.99 42.68
CA ALA A 357 30.91 1.84 43.27
C ALA A 357 31.97 2.48 42.34
N PHE A 358 32.24 3.77 42.50
CA PHE A 358 33.48 4.40 42.04
C PHE A 358 34.20 4.97 43.26
N LEU A 359 34.99 4.13 43.93
CA LEU A 359 36.08 4.55 44.81
C LEU A 359 37.08 3.39 44.87
N LEU A 360 38.18 3.51 44.13
CA LEU A 360 39.44 2.82 44.42
C LEU A 360 40.47 3.93 44.66
N PRO A 361 41.14 3.96 45.82
CA PRO A 361 42.38 4.71 45.97
C PRO A 361 43.57 3.90 45.43
N SER A 362 44.57 4.66 45.01
CA SER A 362 45.92 4.26 44.59
C SER A 362 46.72 3.58 45.72
N THR A 363 47.84 2.94 45.32
CA THR A 363 48.98 2.39 46.09
C THR A 363 48.80 0.94 46.57
N ALA A 364 49.75 0.02 46.43
CA ALA A 364 51.19 0.07 46.15
C ALA A 364 51.61 -1.12 45.26
#